data_AF-A0A6I2WXR1-F1
#
_entry.id   AF-A0A6I2WXR1-F1
#
_cell.length_a   1.000
_cell.length_b   1.000
_cell.length_c   1.000
_cell.angle_alpha   90.00
_cell.angle_beta   90.00
_cell.angle_gamma   90.00
#
_symmetry.space_group_name_H-M   'P 1'
#
loop_
_entity.id
_entity.type
_entity.pdbx_description
1 polymer ?
#
loop_
_entity_poly.entity_id
_entity_poly.type
_entity_poly.pdbx_seq_one_letter_code
_entity_poly.pdbx_strand_id
1 'polypeptide(L)'
;MSITDGLHDHVNEVWDRDILAPLVEYVSIPNVSPAYEDRWEELGHMERAVSLVHDWCAARRIAGMTIDVQRLPGRTPLIVIEVPAFGGGPADRTVILYGHLDKQPEMTGWR
;
A
#
# COMPACT_ATOMS: atom_id res chain seq x y z
N MET A 1 7.59 5.15 31.11
CA MET A 1 7.33 4.71 29.72
C MET A 1 7.86 5.80 28.81
N SER A 2 8.88 5.49 28.00
CA SER A 2 9.41 6.44 27.03
C SER A 2 8.37 6.68 25.92
N ILE A 3 8.47 7.82 25.22
CA ILE A 3 7.68 8.08 24.00
C ILE A 3 7.88 6.93 22.98
N THR A 4 9.08 6.36 22.95
CA THR A 4 9.44 5.23 22.08
C THR A 4 8.72 3.94 22.45
N ASP A 5 8.49 3.68 23.73
CA ASP A 5 7.78 2.48 24.19
C ASP A 5 6.33 2.54 23.74
N GLY A 6 5.67 3.69 23.95
CA GLY A 6 4.29 3.89 23.52
C GLY A 6 4.10 3.85 21.99
N LEU A 7 5.11 4.28 21.21
CA LEU A 7 5.08 4.14 19.75
C LEU A 7 5.18 2.68 19.31
N HIS A 8 6.09 1.90 19.92
CA HIS A 8 6.23 0.49 19.60
C HIS A 8 4.96 -0.30 19.91
N ASP A 9 4.36 -0.08 21.09
CA ASP A 9 3.13 -0.75 21.48
C ASP A 9 1.99 -0.42 20.49
N HIS A 10 1.83 0.86 20.14
CA HIS A 10 0.83 1.27 19.16
C HIS A 10 1.02 0.62 17.79
N VAL A 11 2.26 0.57 17.29
CA VAL A 11 2.57 -0.06 15.99
C VAL A 11 2.25 -1.55 16.02
N ASN A 12 2.62 -2.26 17.10
CA ASN A 12 2.32 -3.69 17.25
C ASN A 12 0.81 -3.95 17.26
N GLU A 13 0.04 -3.15 18.02
CA GLU A 13 -1.42 -3.27 18.06
C GLU A 13 -2.07 -3.01 16.69
N VAL A 14 -1.59 -2.01 15.95
CA VAL A 14 -2.07 -1.72 14.60
C VAL A 14 -1.71 -2.85 13.65
N TRP A 15 -0.51 -3.43 13.78
CA TRP A 15 -0.07 -4.56 12.94
C TRP A 15 -0.99 -5.75 13.09
N ASP A 16 -1.25 -6.17 14.33
CA ASP A 16 -2.09 -7.33 14.64
C ASP A 16 -3.56 -7.11 14.27
N ARG A 17 -4.10 -5.93 14.58
CA ARG A 17 -5.54 -5.66 14.43
C ARG A 17 -5.91 -5.26 13.01
N ASP A 18 -5.09 -4.42 12.36
CA ASP A 18 -5.50 -3.71 11.16
C ASP A 18 -4.74 -4.14 9.91
N ILE A 19 -3.51 -4.69 10.01
CA ILE A 19 -2.69 -4.94 8.80
C ILE A 19 -2.55 -6.41 8.45
N LEU A 20 -2.47 -7.31 9.44
CA LEU A 20 -2.23 -8.73 9.16
C LEU A 20 -3.31 -9.34 8.25
N ALA A 21 -4.59 -9.12 8.54
CA ALA A 21 -5.69 -9.65 7.74
C ALA A 21 -5.69 -9.15 6.27
N PRO A 22 -5.66 -7.84 5.98
CA PRO A 22 -5.59 -7.36 4.61
C PRO A 22 -4.27 -7.72 3.92
N LEU A 23 -3.16 -7.87 4.64
CA LEU A 23 -1.91 -8.34 4.06
C LEU A 23 -2.01 -9.80 3.60
N VAL A 24 -2.64 -10.67 4.40
CA VAL A 24 -2.93 -12.06 3.99
C VAL A 24 -3.82 -12.08 2.75
N GLU A 25 -4.86 -11.25 2.72
CA GLU A 25 -5.71 -11.14 1.53
C GLU A 25 -4.91 -10.64 0.32
N TYR A 26 -4.11 -9.58 0.47
CA TYR A 26 -3.24 -9.07 -0.58
C TYR A 26 -2.31 -10.16 -1.11
N VAL A 27 -1.67 -10.95 -0.22
CA VAL A 27 -0.81 -12.09 -0.61
C VAL A 27 -1.56 -13.10 -1.47
N SER A 28 -2.83 -13.37 -1.18
CA SER A 28 -3.66 -14.32 -1.94
C SER A 28 -4.05 -13.86 -3.36
N ILE A 29 -3.93 -12.57 -3.68
CA ILE A 29 -4.20 -12.04 -5.02
C ILE A 29 -3.04 -12.40 -5.95
N PRO A 30 -3.22 -13.13 -7.06
CA PRO A 30 -2.13 -13.45 -7.99
C PRO A 30 -1.78 -12.27 -8.92
N ASN A 31 -1.36 -11.16 -8.30
CA ASN A 31 -1.02 -9.90 -8.97
C ASN A 31 0.39 -9.93 -9.57
N VAL A 32 0.61 -10.74 -10.60
CA VAL A 32 1.90 -10.88 -11.27
C VAL A 32 2.22 -9.63 -12.11
N SER A 33 3.48 -9.20 -12.07
CA SER A 33 3.97 -8.03 -12.81
C SER A 33 3.80 -8.18 -14.33
N PRO A 34 3.54 -7.08 -15.08
CA PRO A 34 3.46 -7.11 -16.54
C PRO A 34 4.70 -7.68 -17.24
N ALA A 35 5.87 -7.67 -16.58
CA ALA A 35 7.08 -8.30 -17.09
C ALA A 35 6.97 -9.83 -17.25
N TYR A 36 5.97 -10.46 -16.62
CA TYR A 36 5.77 -11.91 -16.62
C TYR A 36 4.37 -12.35 -17.07
N GLU A 37 3.39 -11.44 -17.13
CA GLU A 37 2.03 -11.70 -17.59
C GLU A 37 1.51 -10.51 -18.41
N ASP A 38 1.51 -10.66 -19.73
CA ASP A 38 1.09 -9.60 -20.67
C ASP A 38 -0.41 -9.27 -20.55
N ARG A 39 -1.24 -10.22 -20.08
CA ARG A 39 -2.70 -10.03 -19.92
C ARG A 39 -3.07 -9.54 -18.52
N TRP A 40 -2.14 -8.95 -17.77
CA TRP A 40 -2.36 -8.46 -16.41
C TRP A 40 -3.61 -7.56 -16.28
N GLU A 41 -3.89 -6.74 -17.29
CA GLU A 41 -5.02 -5.83 -17.33
C GLU A 41 -6.34 -6.60 -17.47
N GLU A 42 -6.39 -7.58 -18.38
CA GLU A 42 -7.56 -8.44 -18.60
C GLU A 42 -7.86 -9.34 -17.38
N LEU A 43 -6.81 -9.83 -16.71
CA LEU A 43 -6.94 -10.67 -15.52
C LEU A 43 -7.47 -9.90 -14.30
N GLY A 44 -7.30 -8.57 -14.26
CA GLY A 44 -7.85 -7.70 -13.23
C GLY A 44 -7.25 -7.87 -11.82
N HIS A 45 -6.23 -8.72 -11.65
CA HIS A 45 -5.59 -8.94 -10.35
C HIS A 45 -4.86 -7.70 -9.83
N MET A 46 -4.26 -6.92 -10.74
CA MET A 46 -3.63 -5.64 -10.42
C MET A 46 -4.65 -4.65 -9.85
N GLU A 47 -5.80 -4.53 -10.51
CA GLU A 47 -6.87 -3.62 -10.06
C GLU A 47 -7.41 -4.07 -8.68
N ARG A 48 -7.59 -5.38 -8.47
CA ARG A 48 -8.00 -5.90 -7.16
C ARG A 48 -6.98 -5.59 -6.06
N ALA A 49 -5.69 -5.74 -6.34
CA ALA A 49 -4.62 -5.44 -5.38
C ALA A 49 -4.53 -3.93 -5.08
N VAL A 50 -4.65 -3.08 -6.11
CA VAL A 50 -4.67 -1.62 -5.99
C VAL A 50 -5.86 -1.17 -5.14
N SER A 51 -7.07 -1.67 -5.42
CA SER A 51 -8.27 -1.34 -4.65
C SER A 51 -8.14 -1.75 -3.19
N LEU A 52 -7.62 -2.95 -2.90
CA LEU A 52 -7.40 -3.40 -1.52
C LEU A 52 -6.45 -2.47 -0.76
N VAL A 53 -5.30 -2.14 -1.34
CA VAL A 53 -4.31 -1.24 -0.71
C VAL A 53 -4.88 0.18 -0.58
N HIS A 54 -5.55 0.67 -1.63
CA HIS A 54 -6.22 1.97 -1.61
C HIS A 54 -7.22 2.06 -0.44
N ASP A 55 -8.13 1.10 -0.33
CA ASP A 55 -9.21 1.13 0.67
C ASP A 55 -8.65 1.03 2.08
N TRP A 56 -7.60 0.22 2.28
CA TRP A 56 -6.91 0.13 3.56
C TRP A 56 -6.27 1.47 3.97
N CYS A 57 -5.58 2.13 3.03
CA CYS A 57 -4.96 3.43 3.23
C CYS A 57 -6.02 4.53 3.45
N ALA A 58 -7.09 4.57 2.64
CA ALA A 58 -8.16 5.55 2.74
C ALA A 58 -8.91 5.48 4.09
N ALA A 59 -8.95 4.31 4.72
CA ALA A 59 -9.53 4.14 6.05
C ALA A 59 -8.68 4.74 7.19
N ARG A 60 -7.43 5.16 6.94
CA ARG A 60 -6.56 5.74 7.97
C ARG A 60 -7.00 7.16 8.31
N ARG A 61 -7.11 7.45 9.62
CA ARG A 61 -7.54 8.77 10.12
C ARG A 61 -6.36 9.75 10.21
N ILE A 62 -5.74 10.06 9.06
CA ILE A 62 -4.65 11.03 8.97
C ILE A 62 -5.22 12.38 8.50
N ALA A 63 -5.03 13.42 9.32
CA ALA A 63 -5.60 14.73 9.05
C ALA A 63 -5.05 15.34 7.75
N GLY A 64 -5.94 15.70 6.81
CA GLY A 64 -5.58 16.34 5.55
C GLY A 64 -4.94 15.42 4.51
N MET A 65 -4.86 14.10 4.78
CA MET A 65 -4.35 13.15 3.80
C MET A 65 -5.26 13.07 2.56
N THR A 66 -4.66 13.09 1.38
CA THR A 66 -5.32 12.71 0.12
C THR A 66 -4.76 11.39 -0.39
N ILE A 67 -5.58 10.65 -1.13
CA ILE A 67 -5.18 9.41 -1.79
C ILE A 67 -5.87 9.35 -3.16
N ASP A 68 -5.07 9.12 -4.20
CA ASP A 68 -5.54 9.04 -5.58
C ASP A 68 -4.89 7.87 -6.30
N VAL A 69 -5.64 7.21 -7.17
CA VAL A 69 -5.10 6.19 -8.07
C VAL A 69 -4.96 6.76 -9.47
N GLN A 70 -3.73 7.07 -9.86
CA GLN A 70 -3.37 7.59 -11.17
C GLN A 70 -3.36 6.44 -12.20
N ARG A 71 -4.02 6.66 -13.35
CA ARG A 71 -4.10 5.69 -14.44
C ARG A 71 -3.73 6.35 -15.76
N LEU A 72 -2.89 5.66 -16.53
CA LEU A 72 -2.49 6.07 -17.87
C LEU A 72 -2.70 4.89 -18.83
N PRO A 73 -3.13 5.12 -20.09
CA PRO A 73 -3.33 4.05 -21.05
C PRO A 73 -2.08 3.17 -21.21
N GLY A 74 -2.26 1.85 -21.11
CA GLY A 74 -1.17 0.87 -21.24
C GLY A 74 -0.14 0.88 -20.11
N ARG A 75 -0.46 1.46 -18.94
CA ARG A 75 0.42 1.47 -17.75
C ARG A 75 -0.32 0.95 -16.53
N THR A 76 0.41 0.31 -15.62
CA THR A 76 -0.12 -0.13 -14.33
C THR A 76 -0.58 1.07 -13.49
N PRO A 77 -1.62 0.92 -12.67
CA PRO A 77 -2.07 1.98 -11.77
C PRO A 77 -0.98 2.39 -10.76
N LEU A 78 -1.02 3.65 -10.34
CA LEU A 78 -0.13 4.19 -9.31
C LEU A 78 -0.96 4.81 -8.18
N ILE A 79 -0.78 4.33 -6.95
CA ILE A 79 -1.36 4.95 -5.76
C ILE A 79 -0.46 6.10 -5.33
N VAL A 80 -1.01 7.30 -5.21
CA VAL A 80 -0.34 8.49 -4.70
C VAL A 80 -1.05 8.92 -3.43
N ILE A 81 -0.30 9.06 -2.34
CA ILE A 81 -0.79 9.52 -1.04
C ILE A 81 -0.01 10.78 -0.69
N GLU A 82 -0.72 11.86 -0.39
CA GLU A 82 -0.12 13.11 0.09
C GLU A 82 -0.57 13.35 1.53
N VAL A 83 0.38 13.61 2.42
CA VAL A 83 0.11 13.95 3.83
C VAL A 83 0.74 15.32 4.09
N PRO A 84 -0.07 16.36 4.38
CA PRO A 84 0.47 17.69 4.65
C PRO A 84 1.18 17.73 6.01
N ALA A 85 2.07 18.71 6.17
CA ALA A 85 2.66 19.00 7.48
C ALA A 85 1.54 19.27 8.52
N PHE A 86 1.68 18.71 9.71
CA PHE A 86 0.72 18.86 10.80
C PHE A 86 1.37 19.56 12.01
N GLY A 87 0.55 20.15 12.88
CA GLY A 87 1.03 20.73 14.15
C GLY A 87 1.73 22.08 14.04
N GLY A 88 1.51 22.83 12.95
CA GLY A 88 2.02 24.21 12.80
C GLY A 88 3.52 24.32 12.47
N GLY A 89 4.18 23.20 12.17
CA GLY A 89 5.56 23.21 11.66
C GLY A 89 5.66 23.73 10.22
N PRO A 90 6.83 24.21 9.79
CA PRO A 90 7.04 24.65 8.41
C PRO A 90 6.90 23.48 7.42
N ALA A 91 6.28 23.75 6.27
CA ALA A 91 6.10 22.80 5.17
C ALA A 91 7.19 22.98 4.08
N ASP A 92 8.43 23.23 4.49
CA ASP A 92 9.57 23.53 3.61
C ASP A 92 10.37 22.28 3.20
N ARG A 93 9.99 21.10 3.72
CA ARG A 93 10.63 19.82 3.43
C ARG A 93 9.59 18.75 3.12
N THR A 94 9.94 17.90 2.16
CA THR A 94 9.12 16.76 1.73
C THR A 94 9.91 15.47 1.92
N VAL A 95 9.26 14.46 2.50
CA VAL A 95 9.78 13.09 2.55
C VAL A 95 8.98 12.26 1.55
N ILE A 96 9.67 11.42 0.78
CA ILE A 96 9.05 10.48 -0.14
C ILE A 96 9.24 9.07 0.41
N LEU A 97 8.13 8.34 0.57
CA LEU A 97 8.12 6.92 0.83
C LEU A 97 7.67 6.21 -0.45
N TYR A 98 8.42 5.19 -0.87
CA TYR A 98 8.16 4.43 -2.10
C TYR A 98 8.07 2.94 -1.81
N GLY A 99 7.13 2.28 -2.48
CA GLY A 99 6.96 0.84 -2.49
C GLY A 99 6.28 0.39 -3.79
N HIS A 100 6.10 -0.92 -3.95
CA HIS A 100 5.41 -1.52 -5.09
C HIS A 100 4.52 -2.68 -4.61
N LEU A 101 3.54 -3.08 -5.43
CA LEU A 101 2.52 -4.07 -5.07
C LEU A 101 2.30 -5.17 -6.12
N ASP A 102 3.06 -5.14 -7.22
CA ASP A 102 3.13 -6.21 -8.19
C ASP A 102 4.08 -7.33 -7.69
N LYS A 103 3.88 -8.54 -8.20
CA LYS A 103 4.56 -9.73 -7.72
C LYS A 103 5.40 -10.38 -8.81
N GLN A 104 6.46 -11.05 -8.36
CA GLN A 104 7.12 -12.08 -9.16
C GLN A 104 6.15 -13.27 -9.35
N PRO A 105 6.32 -14.07 -10.42
CA PRO A 105 5.57 -15.30 -10.60
C PRO A 105 5.88 -16.31 -9.49
N GLU A 106 5.05 -17.35 -9.39
CA GLU A 106 5.30 -18.45 -8.48
C GLU A 106 6.63 -19.14 -8.80
N MET A 107 7.42 -19.38 -7.76
CA MET A 107 8.65 -20.17 -7.87
C MET A 107 8.38 -21.63 -7.54
N THR A 108 9.27 -22.52 -7.96
CA THR A 108 9.19 -23.94 -7.59
C THR A 108 9.83 -24.20 -6.21
N GLY A 109 9.44 -25.29 -5.54
CA GLY A 109 10.10 -25.75 -4.31
C GLY A 109 9.38 -25.44 -2.99
N TRP A 110 8.20 -24.81 -3.03
CA TRP A 110 7.34 -24.64 -1.85
C TRP A 110 6.78 -26.00 -1.40
N ARG A 111 6.82 -26.28 -0.09
CA ARG A 111 6.35 -27.51 0.55
C ARG A 111 5.64 -27.19 1.86
#